data_AF-A0A257A0I2-F1
#
_entry.id   AF-A0A257A0I2-F1
#
_cell.length_a   1.000
_cell.length_b   1.000
_cell.length_c   1.000
_cell.angle_alpha   90.00
_cell.angle_beta   90.00
_cell.angle_gamma   90.00
#
_symmetry.space_group_name_H-M   'P 1'
#
loop_
_entity.id
_entity.type
_entity.pdbx_description
1 polymer ?
#
loop_
_entity_poly.entity_id
_entity_poly.type
_entity_poly.pdbx_seq_one_letter_code
_entity_poly.pdbx_strand_id
1 'polypeptide(L)' 'MAKIIATLKNKYKGATINEIDGIRLDWKDSFMLIRPSGTEHLIRITCESMDEKKANKLLTDGIRLVKNNKV' A
#
# COMPACT_ATOMS: atom_id res chain seq x y z
N MET A 1 0.81 -7.36 -11.34
CA MET A 1 1.48 -7.02 -10.06
C MET A 1 2.91 -6.52 -10.20
N ALA A 2 3.81 -7.21 -10.93
CA ALA A 2 5.23 -6.83 -11.04
C ALA A 2 5.49 -5.34 -11.40
N LYS A 3 4.71 -4.78 -12.34
CA LYS A 3 4.81 -3.35 -12.74
C LYS A 3 4.43 -2.38 -11.61
N ILE A 4 3.42 -2.72 -10.81
CA ILE A 4 2.98 -1.93 -9.65
C ILE A 4 4.08 -1.95 -8.60
N ILE A 5 4.66 -3.13 -8.33
CA ILE A 5 5.74 -3.30 -7.33
C ILE A 5 6.99 -2.51 -7.73
N ALA A 6 7.42 -2.56 -9.00
CA ALA A 6 8.55 -1.76 -9.46
C ALA A 6 8.29 -0.24 -9.30
N THR A 7 7.07 0.19 -9.59
CA THR A 7 6.64 1.58 -9.38
C THR A 7 6.67 1.96 -7.89
N LEU A 8 6.22 1.06 -7.02
CA LEU A 8 6.22 1.25 -5.58
C LEU A 8 7.63 1.30 -5.00
N LYS A 9 8.54 0.39 -5.40
CA LYS A 9 9.96 0.41 -5.00
C LYS A 9 10.63 1.74 -5.34
N ASN A 10 10.32 2.30 -6.51
CA ASN A 10 10.86 3.60 -6.92
C ASN A 10 10.22 4.78 -6.19
N LYS A 11 8.90 4.76 -5.97
CA LYS A 11 8.16 5.85 -5.31
C LYS A 11 8.41 5.91 -3.81
N TYR A 12 8.53 4.76 -3.15
CA TYR A 12 8.67 4.63 -1.70
C TYR A 12 10.06 4.11 -1.32
N LYS A 13 11.09 4.87 -1.68
CA LYS A 13 12.46 4.58 -1.27
C LYS A 13 12.55 4.55 0.26
N GLY A 14 13.05 3.43 0.81
CA GLY A 14 13.16 3.23 2.25
C GLY A 14 12.01 2.44 2.90
N ALA A 15 11.02 2.00 2.12
CA ALA A 15 10.07 0.98 2.58
C ALA A 15 10.61 -0.43 2.31
N THR A 16 10.46 -1.34 3.27
CA THR A 16 10.58 -2.78 3.00
C THR A 16 9.29 -3.27 2.36
N ILE A 17 9.39 -4.09 1.31
CA ILE A 17 8.23 -4.61 0.60
C ILE A 17 8.05 -6.09 0.91
N ASN A 18 6.83 -6.48 1.28
CA ASN A 18 6.40 -7.86 1.44
C ASN A 18 5.18 -8.14 0.54
N GLU A 19 5.21 -9.27 -0.16
CA GLU A 19 4.24 -9.65 -1.19
C GLU A 19 3.43 -10.93 -0.84
N ILE A 20 3.52 -11.43 0.40
CA ILE A 20 2.92 -12.71 0.82
C ILE A 20 1.39 -12.65 0.81
N ASP A 21 0.80 -11.56 1.32
CA ASP A 21 -0.65 -11.35 1.39
C ASP A 21 -1.02 -9.97 0.85
N GLY A 22 -0.94 -9.82 -0.48
CA GLY A 22 -1.08 -8.53 -1.15
C GLY A 22 0.27 -7.79 -1.23
N ILE A 23 0.24 -6.48 -1.07
CA ILE A 23 1.44 -5.63 -1.09
C ILE A 23 1.50 -4.87 0.22
N ARG A 24 2.50 -5.19 1.04
CA ARG A 24 2.80 -4.48 2.28
C ARG A 24 4.08 -3.66 2.11
N LEU A 25 4.01 -2.40 2.52
CA LEU A 25 5.12 -1.47 2.61
C LEU A 25 5.32 -1.12 4.09
N ASP A 26 6.49 -1.42 4.63
CA ASP A 26 6.85 -1.12 6.02
C ASP A 26 7.95 -0.05 6.06
N TRP A 27 7.69 1.02 6.81
CA TRP A 27 8.68 2.02 7.23
C TRP A 27 8.92 1.89 8.73
N LYS A 28 9.90 2.63 9.26
CA LYS A 28 10.26 2.60 10.69
C LYS A 28 9.10 2.94 11.64
N ASP A 29 8.18 3.80 11.20
CA ASP A 29 7.14 4.45 12.02
C ASP A 29 5.72 4.27 11.45
N SER A 30 5.58 3.52 10.36
CA SER A 30 4.34 3.44 9.59
C SER A 30 4.32 2.23 8.66
N PHE A 31 3.13 1.79 8.26
CA PHE A 31 2.96 0.79 7.21
C PHE A 31 1.74 1.07 6.33
N MET A 32 1.74 0.48 5.13
CA MET A 32 0.59 0.40 4.24
C MET A 32 0.45 -1.03 3.71
N LEU A 33 -0.74 -1.60 3.80
CA LEU A 33 -1.09 -2.91 3.28
C LEU A 33 -2.23 -2.78 2.28
N ILE A 34 -2.02 -3.25 1.05
CA ILE A 34 -3.02 -3.31 -0.01
C ILE A 34 -3.24 -4.77 -0.38
N ARG A 35 -4.44 -5.31 -0.17
CA ARG A 35 -4.74 -6.72 -0.47
C ARG A 35 -6.17 -6.93 -0.95
N PRO A 36 -6.44 -7.94 -1.79
CA PRO A 36 -7.82 -8.33 -2.09
C PRO A 36 -8.52 -8.84 -0.82
N SER A 37 -9.83 -8.61 -0.71
CA SER A 37 -10.64 -9.30 0.29
C SER A 37 -10.84 -10.75 -0.12
N GLY A 38 -10.66 -11.69 0.80
CA GLY A 38 -10.86 -13.12 0.54
C GLY A 38 -12.33 -13.54 0.48
N THR A 39 -13.23 -12.72 1.00
CA THR A 39 -14.66 -13.06 1.18
C THR A 39 -15.61 -12.07 0.51
N GLU A 40 -15.10 -10.96 -0.02
CA GLU A 40 -15.92 -9.89 -0.61
C GLU A 40 -15.28 -9.39 -1.90
N HIS A 41 -16.07 -8.88 -2.84
CA HIS A 41 -15.57 -8.32 -4.10
C HIS A 41 -15.04 -6.89 -3.90
N LEU A 42 -13.99 -6.74 -3.09
CA LEU A 42 -13.36 -5.44 -2.78
C LEU A 42 -11.86 -5.57 -2.51
N ILE A 43 -11.15 -4.44 -2.61
CA ILE A 43 -9.75 -4.28 -2.24
C ILE A 43 -9.67 -3.57 -0.88
N ARG A 44 -8.90 -4.12 0.06
CA ARG A 44 -8.65 -3.53 1.38
C ARG A 44 -7.34 -2.78 1.38
N ILE A 45 -7.36 -1.57 1.92
CA ILE A 45 -6.18 -0.73 2.14
C ILE A 45 -6.14 -0.37 3.63
N THR A 46 -5.07 -0.77 4.30
CA THR A 46 -4.85 -0.48 5.73
C THR A 46 -3.56 0.30 5.88
N CYS A 47 -3.63 1.44 6.55
CA CYS A 47 -2.48 2.30 6.81
C CYS A 47 -2.40 2.61 8.30
N GLU A 48 -1.20 2.55 8.86
CA GLU A 48 -0.92 2.95 10.23
C GLU A 48 0.34 3.79 10.26
N SER A 49 0.39 4.76 11.17
CA SER A 49 1.53 5.65 11.36
C SER A 49 1.44 6.28 12.74
N MET A 50 2.60 6.58 13.35
CA MET A 50 2.68 7.39 14.56
C MET A 50 2.20 8.85 14.34
N ASP A 51 2.16 9.30 13.08
CA ASP A 51 1.62 10.59 12.64
C ASP A 51 0.34 10.39 11.82
N GLU A 52 -0.77 10.95 12.28
CA GLU A 52 -2.08 10.90 11.64
C GLU A 52 -2.07 11.49 10.22
N LYS A 53 -1.39 12.63 9.99
CA LYS A 53 -1.28 13.24 8.66
C LYS A 53 -0.59 12.30 7.69
N LYS A 54 0.42 11.58 8.17
CA LYS A 54 1.12 10.57 7.38
C LYS A 54 0.24 9.36 7.10
N ALA A 55 -0.52 8.85 8.08
CA ALA A 55 -1.49 7.76 7.86
C ALA A 55 -2.51 8.13 6.76
N ASN A 56 -3.10 9.33 6.85
CA ASN A 56 -4.06 9.84 5.88
C ASN A 56 -3.45 10.03 4.49
N LYS A 57 -2.19 10.48 4.42
CA LYS A 57 -1.45 10.59 3.16
C LYS A 57 -1.21 9.22 2.53
N LEU A 58 -0.78 8.23 3.32
CA LEU A 58 -0.57 6.86 2.85
C LEU A 58 -1.87 6.26 2.30
N LEU A 59 -2.99 6.45 3.00
CA LEU A 59 -4.30 5.98 2.55
C LEU A 59 -4.70 6.60 1.20
N THR A 60 -4.58 7.93 1.09
CA THR A 60 -4.88 8.66 -0.16
C THR A 60 -4.02 8.18 -1.33
N ASP A 61 -2.72 7.98 -1.07
CA ASP A 61 -1.77 7.45 -2.03
C ASP A 61 -2.11 6.02 -2.46
N GLY A 62 -2.47 5.16 -1.51
CA GLY A 62 -2.89 3.78 -1.77
C GLY A 62 -4.14 3.71 -2.65
N ILE A 63 -5.15 4.52 -2.35
CA ILE A 63 -6.38 4.63 -3.16
C ILE A 63 -6.03 5.05 -4.59
N ARG A 64 -5.18 6.07 -4.74
CA ARG A 64 -4.76 6.55 -6.07
C ARG A 64 -4.00 5.49 -6.84
N LEU A 65 -3.13 4.73 -6.17
CA LEU A 65 -2.38 3.63 -6.79
C LEU A 65 -3.32 2.57 -7.36
N VAL A 66 -4.31 2.11 -6.58
CA VAL A 66 -5.27 1.10 -7.00
C VAL A 66 -6.10 1.61 -8.19
N LYS A 67 -6.63 2.84 -8.11
CA LYS A 67 -7.42 3.45 -9.19
C LYS A 67 -6.64 3.61 -10.49
N ASN A 68 -5.39 4.07 -10.41
CA ASN A 68 -4.55 4.33 -11.59
C ASN A 68 -4.04 3.05 -12.26
N ASN A 69 -4.04 1.92 -11.54
CA ASN A 69 -3.51 0.67 -12.06
C ASN A 69 -4.58 -0.39 -12.38
N LYS A 70 -5.88 -0.03 -12.35
CA LYS A 70 -7.05 -0.91 -12.61
C LYS A 70 -6.73 -2.37 -12.30
N VAL A 71 -6.49 -2.62 -11.01
CA VAL A 71 -6.19 -3.96 -10.49
C VAL A 71 -7.46 -4.78 -10.34
#